data_AF-A0A9E3BRR6-F1
#
_entry.id   AF-A0A9E3BRR6-F1
#
_cell.length_a   1.000
_cell.length_b   1.000
_cell.length_c   1.000
_cell.angle_alpha   90.00
_cell.angle_beta   90.00
_cell.angle_gamma   90.00
#
_symmetry.space_group_name_H-M   'P 1'
#
loop_
_entity.id
_entity.type
_entity.pdbx_description
1 polymer ?
#
loop_
_entity_poly.entity_id
_entity_poly.type
_entity_poly.pdbx_seq_one_letter_code
_entity_poly.pdbx_strand_id
1 'polypeptide(L)' 'PLMSATTVTEEYWRAHQYLGFTWDELVDISVMSFDSAFLHHEEKQDLLVQVSDEIRELEEGAVEED' A
#
# COMPACT_ATOMS: atom_id res chain seq x y z
N PRO A 1 -13.27 5.24 0.31
CA PRO A 1 -13.25 5.27 1.79
C PRO A 1 -14.31 6.15 2.52
N LEU A 2 -15.05 7.08 1.88
CA LEU A 2 -15.97 7.98 2.62
C LEU A 2 -17.45 7.52 2.75
N MET A 3 -17.83 6.38 2.15
CA MET A 3 -19.25 5.95 2.09
C MET A 3 -19.53 4.60 2.77
N SER A 4 -18.50 3.84 3.16
CA SER A 4 -18.61 2.43 3.57
C SER A 4 -18.24 2.15 5.03
N ALA A 5 -18.03 3.20 5.85
CA ALA A 5 -17.61 3.08 7.26
C ALA A 5 -16.46 2.07 7.46
N THR A 6 -15.45 2.15 6.59
CA THR A 6 -14.32 1.23 6.54
C THR A 6 -13.02 2.00 6.31
N THR A 7 -11.89 1.40 6.67
CA THR A 7 -10.55 1.95 6.42
C THR A 7 -9.90 1.31 5.19
N VAL A 8 -8.86 1.92 4.62
CA VAL A 8 -8.11 1.33 3.50
C VAL A 8 -7.50 -0.02 3.89
N THR A 9 -6.99 -0.14 5.12
CA THR A 9 -6.47 -1.40 5.67
C THR A 9 -7.55 -2.49 5.69
N GLU A 10 -8.77 -2.16 6.11
CA GLU A 10 -9.89 -3.10 6.08
C GLU A 10 -10.31 -3.47 4.65
N GLU A 11 -10.26 -2.51 3.71
CA GLU A 11 -10.53 -2.76 2.29
C GLU A 11 -9.50 -3.73 1.71
N TYR A 12 -8.20 -3.56 2.00
CA TYR A 12 -7.14 -4.47 1.57
C TYR A 12 -7.24 -5.85 2.20
N TRP A 13 -7.54 -5.90 3.51
CA TRP A 13 -7.77 -7.17 4.20
C TRP A 13 -8.92 -7.94 3.56
N ARG A 14 -10.04 -7.26 3.24
CA ARG A 14 -11.17 -7.89 2.54
C ARG A 14 -10.81 -8.29 1.11
N ALA A 15 -10.01 -7.51 0.39
CA ALA A 15 -9.55 -7.88 -0.95
C ALA A 15 -8.71 -9.16 -0.92
N HIS A 16 -7.81 -9.30 0.04
CA HIS A 16 -7.07 -10.55 0.25
C HIS A 16 -8.02 -11.72 0.56
N GLN A 17 -8.93 -11.55 1.53
CA GLN A 17 -9.82 -12.62 2.01
C GLN A 17 -10.86 -13.08 0.98
N TYR A 18 -11.47 -12.16 0.24
CA TYR A 18 -12.64 -12.45 -0.59
C TYR A 18 -12.36 -12.42 -2.09
N LEU A 19 -11.30 -11.71 -2.52
CA LEU A 19 -10.94 -11.58 -3.94
C LEU A 19 -9.63 -12.30 -4.28
N GLY A 20 -8.90 -12.81 -3.28
CA GLY A 20 -7.68 -13.59 -3.48
C GLY A 20 -6.47 -12.76 -3.85
N PHE A 21 -6.47 -11.46 -3.55
CA PHE A 21 -5.32 -10.59 -3.80
C PHE A 21 -4.10 -11.07 -3.00
N THR A 22 -2.98 -11.17 -3.69
CA THR A 22 -1.67 -11.48 -3.11
C THR A 22 -1.04 -10.26 -2.44
N TRP A 23 0.01 -10.47 -1.66
CA TRP A 23 0.79 -9.38 -1.07
C TRP A 23 1.30 -8.41 -2.13
N ASP A 24 1.95 -8.94 -3.17
CA ASP A 24 2.52 -8.14 -4.27
C ASP A 24 1.45 -7.28 -4.96
N GLU A 25 0.25 -7.82 -5.20
CA GLU A 25 -0.85 -7.05 -5.79
C GLU A 25 -1.36 -5.94 -4.86
N LEU A 26 -1.38 -6.15 -3.55
CA LEU A 26 -1.74 -5.10 -2.59
C LEU A 26 -0.66 -4.01 -2.51
N VAL A 27 0.62 -4.39 -2.58
CA VAL A 27 1.75 -3.46 -2.69
C VAL A 27 1.62 -2.60 -3.95
N ASP A 28 1.36 -3.21 -5.10
CA ASP A 28 1.18 -2.50 -6.37
C ASP A 28 0.03 -1.49 -6.29
N ILE A 29 -1.13 -1.88 -5.77
CA ILE A 29 -2.27 -0.97 -5.61
C ILE A 29 -1.91 0.20 -4.68
N SER A 30 -1.17 -0.07 -3.61
CA SER A 30 -0.72 0.95 -2.66
C SER A 30 0.16 1.97 -3.35
N VAL A 31 1.21 1.52 -4.04
CA VAL A 31 2.15 2.39 -4.78
C VAL A 31 1.43 3.18 -5.87
N MET A 32 0.55 2.54 -6.64
CA MET A 32 -0.26 3.21 -7.67
C MET A 32 -1.15 4.32 -7.08
N SER A 33 -1.64 4.16 -5.85
CA SER A 33 -2.45 5.18 -5.19
C SER A 33 -1.64 6.44 -4.84
N PHE A 34 -0.38 6.27 -4.41
CA PHE A 34 0.54 7.38 -4.14
C PHE A 34 1.05 8.03 -5.42
N ASP A 35 1.35 7.24 -6.46
CA ASP A 35 1.74 7.79 -7.77
C ASP A 35 0.61 8.59 -8.43
N SER A 36 -0.64 8.19 -8.15
CA SER A 36 -1.82 8.92 -8.62
C SER A 36 -2.19 10.14 -7.76
N ALA A 37 -1.48 10.39 -6.65
CA ALA A 37 -1.79 11.49 -5.75
C ALA A 37 -1.63 12.86 -6.43
N PHE A 38 -2.47 13.82 -6.06
CA PHE A 38 -2.46 15.17 -6.61
C PHE A 38 -1.44 16.05 -5.86
N LEU A 39 -0.16 15.74 -6.04
CA LEU A 39 0.99 16.46 -5.48
C LEU A 39 1.85 17.06 -6.60
N HIS A 40 2.69 18.04 -6.26
CA HIS A 40 3.73 18.48 -7.19
C HIS A 40 4.71 17.32 -7.46
N HIS A 41 5.34 17.35 -8.63
CA HIS A 41 6.15 16.24 -9.11
C HIS A 41 7.27 15.86 -8.12
N GLU A 42 8.01 16.85 -7.60
CA GLU A 42 9.10 16.62 -6.64
C GLU A 42 8.59 15.98 -5.33
N GLU A 43 7.54 16.55 -4.74
CA GLU A 43 6.91 16.01 -3.52
C GLU A 43 6.39 14.59 -3.72
N LYS A 44 5.87 14.28 -4.92
CA LYS A 44 5.42 12.93 -5.26
C LYS A 44 6.58 11.95 -5.36
N GLN A 45 7.70 12.34 -5.99
CA GLN A 45 8.86 11.47 -6.08
C GLN A 45 9.41 11.16 -4.69
N ASP A 46 9.52 12.17 -3.81
CA ASP A 46 9.96 11.97 -2.44
C ASP A 46 9.02 11.03 -1.67
N LEU A 47 7.71 11.19 -1.85
CA LEU A 47 6.71 10.31 -1.23
C LEU A 47 6.82 8.86 -1.74
N LEU A 48 7.02 8.66 -3.04
CA LEU A 48 7.16 7.31 -3.61
C LEU A 48 8.41 6.59 -3.09
N VAL A 49 9.51 7.32 -2.90
CA VAL A 49 10.73 6.76 -2.28
C VAL A 49 10.44 6.34 -0.84
N GLN A 50 9.81 7.21 -0.04
CA GLN A 50 9.46 6.90 1.35
C GLN A 50 8.57 5.67 1.46
N VAL A 51 7.50 5.60 0.66
CA VAL A 51 6.59 4.46 0.66
C VAL A 51 7.30 3.16 0.25
N SER A 52 8.17 3.22 -0.75
CA SER A 52 8.94 2.05 -1.21
C SER A 52 9.90 1.55 -0.13
N ASP A 53 10.54 2.47 0.59
CA ASP A 53 11.42 2.14 1.70
C ASP A 53 10.64 1.49 2.86
N GLU A 54 9.48 2.04 3.24
CA GLU A 54 8.60 1.47 4.27
C GLU A 54 8.10 0.06 3.90
N ILE A 55 7.71 -0.18 2.65
CA ILE A 55 7.26 -1.50 2.18
C ILE A 55 8.39 -2.54 2.33
N ARG A 56 9.61 -2.19 1.92
CA ARG A 56 10.77 -3.07 2.08
C ARG A 56 11.06 -3.37 3.55
N GLU A 57 10.97 -2.38 4.43
CA GLU A 57 11.14 -2.60 5.88
C GLU A 57 10.10 -3.58 6.45
N LEU A 58 8.85 -3.50 5.99
CA LEU A 58 7.80 -4.44 6.37
C LEU A 58 8.08 -5.86 5.87
N GLU A 59 8.56 -6.00 4.63
CA GLU A 59 8.92 -7.29 4.05
C GLU A 59 10.11 -7.93 4.79
N GLU A 60 11.14 -7.15 5.11
CA GLU A 60 12.30 -7.61 5.88
C GLU A 60 11.89 -8.03 7.30
N GLY A 61 11.06 -7.24 7.98
CA GLY A 61 10.56 -7.56 9.32
C GLY A 61 9.68 -8.82 9.34
N ALA A 62 8.86 -9.06 8.31
CA ALA A 62 8.05 -10.27 8.19
C ALA A 62 8.88 -11.54 8.00
N VAL A 63 10.08 -11.44 7.40
CA VAL A 63 11.00 -12.56 7.23
C VAL A 63 11.72 -12.92 8.53
N GLU A 64 11.87 -11.99 9.48
CA GLU A 64 12.51 -12.24 10.77
C GLU A 64 11.58 -12.89 11.81
N GLU A 65 10.26 -12.81 11.63
CA GLU A 65 9.24 -13.33 12.56
C GLU A 65 8.74 -14.76 12.23
N ASP A 66 9.18 -15.37 11.13
CA ASP A 66 8.74 -16.69 10.62
C ASP A 66 9.68 -17.86 10.96
#